data_AF-A0A349FDQ2-F1
#
_entry.id   AF-A0A349FDQ2-F1
#
_cell.length_a   1.000
_cell.length_b   1.000
_cell.length_c   1.000
_cell.angle_alpha   90.00
_cell.angle_beta   90.00
_cell.angle_gamma   90.00
#
_symmetry.space_group_name_H-M   'P 1'
#
loop_
_entity.id
_entity.type
_entity.pdbx_description
1 polymer ?
#
loop_
_entity_poly.entity_id
_entity_poly.type
_entity_poly.pdbx_seq_one_letter_code
_entity_poly.pdbx_strand_id
1 'polypeptide(L)'
;LWRNLKYYLPIQGVDEFYSEDDIYQAFPESKQHANTWGATDEYTFKFAEMVLKNSTKPTMIMVQTQTNHPPYQIPTNYSPNHIEVSDRVMEKVSLSEEKSKKIYETYQYATNALGEFVADIKSSNLGAKTLIAASGDHRLRDYSISFPADLGTAHSVPFYLYVPDAILEHTPYDYQKNRIGSHRDIFPTLYAYSLSDAEYVSLGGRNLLAKNDIKTPYAYNNGVTLTEQGASYNANPTVLYPWKTKDGLSVETKGIPNPTPDIDEEYVTLQDLFINAELKGFTAN
;
A
#
# COMPACT_ATOMS: atom_id res chain seq x y z
N LEU A 1 -22.11 6.27 -0.94
CA LEU A 1 -20.76 5.93 -0.43
C LEU A 1 -20.16 4.81 -1.24
N TRP A 2 -18.89 4.97 -1.62
CA TRP A 2 -18.17 4.04 -2.48
C TRP A 2 -18.14 2.61 -1.92
N ARG A 3 -18.51 1.63 -2.76
CA ARG A 3 -18.37 0.18 -2.52
C ARG A 3 -18.84 -0.33 -1.14
N ASN A 4 -19.90 0.28 -0.59
CA ASN A 4 -20.50 -0.15 0.68
C ASN A 4 -19.57 -0.05 1.91
N LEU A 5 -18.44 0.66 1.82
CA LEU A 5 -17.41 0.69 2.86
C LEU A 5 -17.94 1.21 4.21
N LYS A 6 -18.83 2.22 4.19
CA LYS A 6 -19.47 2.77 5.40
C LYS A 6 -20.16 1.70 6.26
N TYR A 7 -20.70 0.66 5.64
CA TYR A 7 -21.44 -0.38 6.33
C TYR A 7 -20.57 -1.61 6.61
N TYR A 8 -19.57 -1.86 5.77
CA TYR A 8 -18.65 -2.99 5.94
C TYR A 8 -17.60 -2.76 7.02
N LEU A 9 -16.95 -1.58 7.03
CA LEU A 9 -15.84 -1.30 7.94
C LEU A 9 -16.20 -1.37 9.44
N PRO A 10 -17.40 -0.92 9.89
CA PRO A 10 -17.80 -1.11 11.29
C PRO A 10 -17.89 -2.57 11.72
N ILE A 11 -18.24 -3.48 10.80
CA ILE A 11 -18.25 -4.94 11.07
C ILE A 11 -16.82 -5.46 11.27
N GLN A 12 -15.82 -4.79 10.70
CA GLN A 12 -14.39 -5.10 10.87
C GLN A 12 -13.76 -4.39 12.07
N GLY A 13 -14.55 -3.76 12.94
CA GLY A 13 -14.07 -3.10 14.16
C GLY A 13 -13.63 -1.64 13.99
N VAL A 14 -13.99 -0.98 12.88
CA VAL A 14 -13.77 0.47 12.71
C VAL A 14 -14.81 1.26 13.52
N ASP A 15 -14.35 2.07 14.48
CA ASP A 15 -15.21 2.88 15.35
C ASP A 15 -15.95 4.00 14.58
N GLU A 16 -15.25 4.68 13.67
CA GLU A 16 -15.76 5.89 13.00
C GLU A 16 -15.41 5.88 11.50
N PHE A 17 -16.37 6.30 10.67
CA PHE A 17 -16.19 6.44 9.22
C PHE A 17 -16.44 7.90 8.81
N TYR A 18 -15.41 8.53 8.25
CA TYR A 18 -15.45 9.90 7.72
C TYR A 18 -15.48 9.90 6.20
N SER A 19 -16.32 10.74 5.63
CA SER A 19 -16.51 10.95 4.19
C SER A 19 -16.14 12.38 3.77
N GLU A 20 -16.27 12.68 2.48
CA GLU A 20 -16.09 14.02 1.94
C GLU A 20 -16.98 15.07 2.64
N ASP A 21 -18.18 14.71 3.08
CA ASP A 21 -19.09 15.62 3.79
C ASP A 21 -18.49 16.12 5.11
N ASP A 22 -17.79 15.24 5.85
CA ASP A 22 -17.13 15.59 7.11
C ASP A 22 -15.94 16.52 6.87
N ILE A 23 -15.17 16.26 5.82
CA ILE A 23 -14.05 17.10 5.38
C ILE A 23 -14.57 18.48 4.97
N TYR A 24 -15.67 18.54 4.22
CA TYR A 24 -16.31 19.77 3.82
C TYR A 24 -16.91 20.57 4.98
N GLN A 25 -17.38 19.90 6.02
CA GLN A 25 -17.86 20.58 7.22
C GLN A 25 -16.70 21.18 8.03
N ALA A 26 -15.57 20.47 8.12
CA ALA A 26 -14.37 20.95 8.79
C ALA A 26 -13.64 22.06 8.03
N PHE A 27 -13.61 21.97 6.69
CA PHE A 27 -12.93 22.90 5.78
C PHE A 27 -13.87 23.31 4.64
N PRO A 28 -14.83 24.23 4.85
CA PRO A 28 -15.80 24.62 3.83
C PRO A 28 -15.19 25.11 2.51
N GLU A 29 -14.01 25.73 2.56
CA GLU A 29 -13.24 26.18 1.40
C GLU A 29 -12.79 25.03 0.49
N SER A 30 -12.64 23.81 1.01
CA SER A 30 -12.20 22.65 0.23
C SER A 30 -13.18 22.27 -0.88
N LYS A 31 -14.47 22.61 -0.74
CA LYS A 31 -15.51 22.36 -1.75
C LYS A 31 -15.19 22.98 -3.11
N GLN A 32 -14.49 24.11 -3.14
CA GLN A 32 -14.14 24.78 -4.41
C GLN A 32 -13.03 24.06 -5.18
N HIS A 33 -12.32 23.14 -4.52
CA HIS A 33 -11.23 22.35 -5.08
C HIS A 33 -11.63 20.89 -5.33
N ALA A 34 -12.84 20.50 -4.90
CA ALA A 34 -13.35 19.15 -5.06
C ALA A 34 -13.33 18.68 -6.52
N ASN A 35 -13.06 17.39 -6.70
CA ASN A 35 -13.06 16.75 -8.01
C ASN A 35 -14.24 15.75 -8.11
N THR A 36 -14.28 14.99 -9.19
CA THR A 36 -15.34 13.99 -9.44
C THR A 36 -15.42 12.91 -8.33
N TRP A 37 -14.36 12.72 -7.55
CA TRP A 37 -14.26 11.74 -6.46
C TRP A 37 -14.52 12.32 -5.08
N GLY A 38 -14.57 13.65 -4.93
CA GLY A 38 -14.88 14.32 -3.67
C GLY A 38 -13.78 15.29 -3.23
N ALA A 39 -13.54 15.33 -1.91
CA ALA A 39 -12.53 16.18 -1.32
C ALA A 39 -11.13 15.77 -1.81
N THR A 40 -10.25 16.75 -2.01
CA THR A 40 -8.90 16.49 -2.51
C THR A 40 -8.01 15.90 -1.42
N ASP A 41 -6.94 15.22 -1.84
CA ASP A 41 -6.07 14.47 -0.92
C ASP A 41 -5.44 15.38 0.15
N GLU A 42 -5.11 16.64 -0.18
CA GLU A 42 -4.57 17.61 0.80
C GLU A 42 -5.53 17.87 1.96
N TYR A 43 -6.84 18.01 1.71
CA TYR A 43 -7.83 18.26 2.75
C TYR A 43 -8.18 16.98 3.49
N THR A 44 -8.13 15.83 2.81
CA THR A 44 -8.24 14.52 3.44
C THR A 44 -7.12 14.31 4.47
N PHE A 45 -5.88 14.66 4.12
CA PHE A 45 -4.75 14.58 5.05
C PHE A 45 -4.82 15.64 6.17
N LYS A 46 -5.22 16.88 5.87
CA LYS A 46 -5.47 17.91 6.91
C LYS A 46 -6.54 17.44 7.90
N PHE A 47 -7.58 16.75 7.42
CA PHE A 47 -8.60 16.18 8.27
C PHE A 47 -8.04 15.06 9.16
N ALA A 48 -7.25 14.13 8.60
CA ALA A 48 -6.59 13.09 9.39
C ALA A 48 -5.66 13.70 10.46
N GLU A 49 -4.91 14.76 10.12
CA GLU A 49 -4.07 15.49 11.06
C GLU A 49 -4.90 16.14 12.19
N MET A 50 -6.04 16.77 11.85
CA MET A 50 -6.98 17.33 12.82
C MET A 50 -7.51 16.26 13.78
N VAL A 51 -7.89 15.09 13.27
CA VAL A 51 -8.36 13.95 14.10
C VAL A 51 -7.25 13.49 15.05
N LEU A 52 -6.02 13.33 14.56
CA LEU A 52 -4.88 12.94 15.41
C LEU A 52 -4.57 13.97 16.48
N LYS A 53 -4.59 15.27 16.16
CA LYS A 53 -4.34 16.38 17.10
C LYS A 53 -5.38 16.45 18.22
N ASN A 54 -6.64 16.15 17.89
CA ASN A 54 -7.75 16.22 18.84
C ASN A 54 -7.99 14.91 19.60
N SER A 55 -7.31 13.82 19.23
CA SER A 55 -7.50 12.53 19.89
C SER A 55 -6.89 12.51 21.30
N THR A 56 -7.66 11.96 22.24
CA THR A 56 -7.27 11.77 23.64
C THR A 56 -6.88 10.32 23.96
N LYS A 57 -6.98 9.42 22.97
CA LYS A 57 -6.64 7.99 23.07
C LYS A 57 -5.71 7.59 21.92
N PRO A 58 -5.00 6.44 22.00
CA PRO A 58 -4.37 5.87 20.82
C PRO A 58 -5.39 5.71 19.69
N THR A 59 -5.06 6.17 18.49
CA THR A 59 -5.98 6.20 17.34
C THR A 59 -5.26 5.72 16.10
N MET A 60 -5.86 4.74 15.44
CA MET A 60 -5.48 4.30 14.10
C MET A 60 -6.40 5.00 13.09
N ILE A 61 -5.82 5.58 12.06
CA ILE A 61 -6.55 6.17 10.94
C ILE A 61 -6.11 5.45 9.67
N MET A 62 -7.07 4.92 8.93
CA MET A 62 -6.87 4.42 7.58
C MET A 62 -7.39 5.46 6.60
N VAL A 63 -6.50 5.99 5.76
CA VAL A 63 -6.84 6.99 4.74
C VAL A 63 -6.84 6.31 3.37
N GLN A 64 -7.92 6.51 2.61
CA GLN A 64 -7.99 6.14 1.20
C GLN A 64 -8.01 7.41 0.35
N THR A 65 -6.87 7.75 -0.25
CA THR A 65 -6.75 8.89 -1.19
C THR A 65 -7.55 8.65 -2.47
N GLN A 66 -7.94 9.72 -3.15
CA GLN A 66 -8.89 9.65 -4.27
C GLN A 66 -8.48 10.49 -5.48
N THR A 67 -7.61 11.49 -5.31
CA THR A 67 -7.35 12.48 -6.36
C THR A 67 -6.62 11.89 -7.58
N ASN A 68 -5.71 10.94 -7.36
CA ASN A 68 -5.01 10.23 -8.44
C ASN A 68 -5.87 9.11 -9.06
N HIS A 69 -7.05 9.45 -9.57
CA HIS A 69 -7.98 8.52 -10.20
C HIS A 69 -8.60 9.16 -11.47
N PRO A 70 -8.89 8.39 -12.53
CA PRO A 70 -9.57 8.90 -13.73
C PRO A 70 -10.80 9.76 -13.38
N PRO A 71 -10.98 10.96 -13.97
CA PRO A 71 -10.28 11.48 -15.15
C PRO A 71 -8.97 12.24 -14.86
N TYR A 72 -8.34 12.03 -13.69
CA TYR A 72 -7.07 12.65 -13.28
C TYR A 72 -7.18 14.19 -13.26
N GLN A 73 -8.10 14.68 -12.42
CA GLN A 73 -8.34 16.11 -12.23
C GLN A 73 -7.36 16.67 -11.19
N ILE A 74 -6.47 17.55 -11.65
CA ILE A 74 -5.58 18.31 -10.79
C ILE A 74 -6.41 19.39 -10.07
N PRO A 75 -6.31 19.53 -8.73
CA PRO A 75 -7.00 20.58 -8.00
C PRO A 75 -6.62 21.98 -8.46
N THR A 76 -7.58 22.90 -8.43
CA THR A 76 -7.42 24.28 -8.96
C THR A 76 -6.40 25.13 -8.22
N ASN A 77 -6.06 24.76 -6.99
CA ASN A 77 -5.04 25.38 -6.13
C ASN A 77 -3.65 24.75 -6.28
N TYR A 78 -3.48 23.74 -7.14
CA TYR A 78 -2.19 23.09 -7.34
C TYR A 78 -1.64 23.37 -8.74
N SER A 79 -0.36 23.75 -8.80
CA SER A 79 0.39 23.89 -10.05
C SER A 79 1.49 22.83 -10.05
N PRO A 80 1.39 21.80 -10.92
CA PRO A 80 2.43 20.78 -11.01
C PRO A 80 3.78 21.38 -11.40
N ASN A 81 4.84 20.92 -10.74
CA ASN A 81 6.20 21.13 -11.18
C ASN A 81 6.49 20.31 -12.44
N HIS A 82 7.50 20.71 -13.20
CA HIS A 82 7.97 19.97 -14.35
C HIS A 82 8.33 18.52 -13.98
N ILE A 83 7.85 17.54 -14.76
CA ILE A 83 8.15 16.12 -14.61
C ILE A 83 8.84 15.64 -15.89
N GLU A 84 10.01 15.04 -15.74
CA GLU A 84 10.65 14.29 -16.82
C GLU A 84 10.19 12.84 -16.77
N VAL A 85 9.54 12.39 -17.85
CA VAL A 85 9.09 11.00 -17.98
C VAL A 85 9.90 10.35 -19.10
N SER A 86 10.58 9.25 -18.81
CA SER A 86 11.35 8.52 -19.82
C SER A 86 10.45 7.98 -20.93
N ASP A 87 10.98 7.92 -22.17
CA ASP A 87 10.27 7.33 -23.33
C ASP A 87 9.72 5.93 -23.03
N ARG A 88 10.50 5.09 -22.34
CA ARG A 88 10.06 3.74 -21.92
C ARG A 88 8.76 3.77 -21.10
N VAL A 89 8.63 4.72 -20.19
CA VAL A 89 7.45 4.85 -19.33
C VAL A 89 6.28 5.39 -20.13
N MET A 90 6.52 6.33 -21.06
CA MET A 90 5.51 6.82 -21.98
C MET A 90 4.98 5.73 -22.92
N GLU A 91 5.86 4.90 -23.49
CA GLU A 91 5.49 3.76 -24.35
C GLU A 91 4.62 2.73 -23.62
N LYS A 92 4.89 2.53 -22.32
CA LYS A 92 4.15 1.56 -21.51
C LYS A 92 2.76 2.05 -21.14
N VAL A 93 2.54 3.37 -21.06
CA VAL A 93 1.20 3.95 -20.84
C VAL A 93 0.51 4.13 -22.18
N SER A 94 -0.48 3.29 -22.47
CA SER A 94 -1.16 3.23 -23.77
C SER A 94 -2.19 4.37 -23.98
N LEU A 95 -1.80 5.61 -23.69
CA LEU A 95 -2.62 6.82 -23.80
C LEU A 95 -1.89 7.90 -24.62
N SER A 96 -2.62 8.94 -25.03
CA SER A 96 -2.00 10.11 -25.64
C SER A 96 -1.07 10.80 -24.65
N GLU A 97 -0.04 11.49 -25.14
CA GLU A 97 0.93 12.22 -24.32
C GLU A 97 0.25 13.15 -23.31
N GLU A 98 -0.77 13.90 -23.73
CA GLU A 98 -1.56 14.78 -22.86
C GLU A 98 -2.24 14.03 -21.70
N LYS A 99 -2.84 12.85 -21.99
CA LYS A 99 -3.51 12.03 -20.96
C LYS A 99 -2.49 11.40 -20.02
N SER A 100 -1.39 10.88 -20.56
CA SER A 100 -0.29 10.32 -19.77
C SER A 100 0.29 11.39 -18.84
N LYS A 101 0.51 12.61 -19.34
CA LYS A 101 1.01 13.74 -18.54
C LYS A 101 0.09 14.05 -17.35
N LYS A 102 -1.23 14.10 -17.57
CA LYS A 102 -2.21 14.30 -16.49
C LYS A 102 -2.08 13.28 -15.37
N ILE A 103 -1.86 12.00 -15.69
CA ILE A 103 -1.66 10.94 -14.68
C ILE A 103 -0.45 11.22 -13.81
N TYR A 104 0.68 11.62 -14.40
CA TYR A 104 1.90 11.92 -13.64
C TYR A 104 1.76 13.19 -12.81
N GLU A 105 1.10 14.21 -13.33
CA GLU A 105 0.84 15.45 -12.60
C GLU A 105 -0.13 15.23 -11.43
N THR A 106 -1.17 14.42 -11.57
CA THR A 106 -2.03 14.04 -10.44
C THR A 106 -1.33 13.14 -9.44
N TYR A 107 -0.45 12.25 -9.90
CA TYR A 107 0.39 11.46 -9.01
C TYR A 107 1.38 12.34 -8.23
N GLN A 108 1.96 13.36 -8.87
CA GLN A 108 2.80 14.36 -8.20
C GLN A 108 2.01 15.10 -7.12
N TYR A 109 0.78 15.56 -7.44
CA TYR A 109 -0.11 16.18 -6.45
C TYR A 109 -0.36 15.26 -5.24
N ALA A 110 -0.82 14.02 -5.48
CA ALA A 110 -1.17 13.09 -4.42
C ALA A 110 0.04 12.75 -3.53
N THR A 111 1.22 12.60 -4.15
CA THR A 111 2.47 12.34 -3.44
C THR A 111 2.94 13.58 -2.65
N ASN A 112 2.76 14.78 -3.19
CA ASN A 112 3.04 16.02 -2.48
C ASN A 112 2.15 16.19 -1.24
N ALA A 113 0.84 15.95 -1.39
CA ALA A 113 -0.10 16.00 -0.27
C ALA A 113 0.26 15.00 0.86
N LEU A 114 0.67 13.78 0.50
CA LEU A 114 1.20 12.81 1.47
C LEU A 114 2.51 13.33 2.12
N GLY A 115 3.40 13.93 1.33
CA GLY A 115 4.66 14.49 1.82
C GLY A 115 4.45 15.62 2.84
N GLU A 116 3.52 16.53 2.57
CA GLU A 116 3.11 17.60 3.48
C GLU A 116 2.55 17.02 4.78
N PHE A 117 1.63 16.05 4.71
CA PHE A 117 1.11 15.36 5.89
C PHE A 117 2.21 14.73 6.74
N VAL A 118 3.16 14.02 6.12
CA VAL A 118 4.28 13.41 6.83
C VAL A 118 5.16 14.47 7.49
N ALA A 119 5.45 15.58 6.80
CA ALA A 119 6.25 16.67 7.34
C ALA A 119 5.56 17.36 8.53
N ASP A 120 4.25 17.60 8.43
CA ASP A 120 3.44 18.24 9.46
C ASP A 120 3.36 17.36 10.72
N ILE A 121 3.07 16.06 10.56
CA ILE A 121 3.08 15.12 11.69
C ILE A 121 4.46 15.10 12.37
N LYS A 122 5.54 14.96 11.59
CA LYS A 122 6.91 14.87 12.12
C LYS A 122 7.36 16.14 12.84
N SER A 123 6.93 17.32 12.39
CA SER A 123 7.29 18.60 13.00
C SER A 123 6.43 18.96 14.22
N SER A 124 5.30 18.27 14.42
CA SER A 124 4.40 18.47 15.55
C SER A 124 4.76 17.64 16.79
N ASN A 125 4.01 17.82 17.87
CA ASN A 125 4.10 16.96 19.07
C ASN A 125 3.63 15.50 18.83
N LEU A 126 3.09 15.20 17.65
CA LEU A 126 2.73 13.85 17.23
C LEU A 126 3.94 13.07 16.68
N GLY A 127 5.00 13.75 16.24
CA GLY A 127 6.12 13.14 15.52
C GLY A 127 6.84 12.03 16.28
N ALA A 128 6.86 12.09 17.62
CA ALA A 128 7.49 11.09 18.48
C ALA A 128 6.58 9.87 18.79
N LYS A 129 5.30 9.90 18.43
CA LYS A 129 4.30 8.89 18.84
C LYS A 129 3.41 8.37 17.70
N THR A 130 3.53 8.92 16.50
CA THR A 130 2.73 8.51 15.35
C THR A 130 3.58 7.73 14.34
N LEU A 131 3.20 6.48 14.10
CA LEU A 131 3.70 5.70 12.97
C LEU A 131 2.94 6.09 11.71
N ILE A 132 3.62 6.11 10.57
CA ILE A 132 2.98 6.36 9.27
C ILE A 132 3.39 5.24 8.32
N ALA A 133 2.41 4.56 7.74
CA ALA A 133 2.61 3.66 6.61
C ALA A 133 1.78 4.15 5.43
N ALA A 134 2.38 4.19 4.23
CA ALA A 134 1.70 4.56 3.01
C ALA A 134 2.13 3.65 1.87
N SER A 135 1.17 3.19 1.06
CA SER A 135 1.42 2.37 -0.11
C SER A 135 0.44 2.69 -1.22
N GLY A 136 0.82 2.42 -2.46
CA GLY A 136 -0.17 2.31 -3.53
C GLY A 136 -1.10 1.14 -3.26
N ASP A 137 -2.40 1.29 -3.48
CA ASP A 137 -3.37 0.20 -3.36
C ASP A 137 -3.19 -0.82 -4.50
N HIS A 138 -2.86 -0.33 -5.70
CA HIS A 138 -2.50 -1.14 -6.85
C HIS A 138 -1.67 -0.36 -7.88
N ARG A 139 -1.12 -1.09 -8.87
CA ARG A 139 -0.45 -0.53 -10.06
C ARG A 139 -1.35 0.42 -10.88
N LEU A 140 -0.76 1.28 -11.71
CA LEU A 140 -1.52 1.98 -12.75
C LEU A 140 -2.07 0.98 -13.79
N ARG A 141 -3.38 0.97 -14.01
CA ARG A 141 -4.05 0.01 -14.91
C ARG A 141 -3.73 0.24 -16.39
N ASP A 142 -3.59 1.50 -16.79
CA ASP A 142 -3.25 1.89 -18.17
C ASP A 142 -1.78 1.60 -18.56
N TYR A 143 -0.97 1.15 -17.59
CA TYR A 143 0.38 0.68 -17.86
C TYR A 143 0.32 -0.77 -18.40
N SER A 144 0.91 -1.01 -19.56
CA SER A 144 0.98 -2.34 -20.17
C SER A 144 2.02 -3.24 -19.47
N ILE A 145 1.72 -4.55 -19.37
CA ILE A 145 2.63 -5.55 -18.79
C ILE A 145 3.06 -6.50 -19.90
N SER A 146 4.37 -6.75 -20.00
CA SER A 146 4.97 -7.72 -20.89
C SER A 146 5.65 -8.82 -20.08
N PHE A 147 5.04 -10.00 -20.02
CA PHE A 147 5.66 -11.16 -19.36
C PHE A 147 6.66 -11.87 -20.29
N PRO A 148 7.79 -12.38 -19.76
CA PRO A 148 8.20 -12.35 -18.34
C PRO A 148 8.90 -11.05 -17.91
N ALA A 149 9.27 -10.17 -18.85
CA ALA A 149 10.14 -9.02 -18.61
C ALA A 149 9.71 -8.12 -17.44
N ASP A 150 8.40 -7.93 -17.26
CA ASP A 150 7.82 -7.06 -16.23
C ASP A 150 7.34 -7.83 -14.98
N LEU A 151 7.61 -9.14 -14.83
CA LEU A 151 7.09 -9.93 -13.71
C LEU A 151 7.36 -9.28 -12.34
N GLY A 152 8.60 -8.86 -12.08
CA GLY A 152 8.98 -8.28 -10.79
C GLY A 152 8.40 -6.88 -10.53
N THR A 153 7.88 -6.19 -11.55
CA THR A 153 7.27 -4.85 -11.40
C THR A 153 5.78 -4.83 -11.69
N ALA A 154 5.21 -5.93 -12.19
CA ALA A 154 3.83 -6.01 -12.69
C ALA A 154 2.83 -5.53 -11.63
N HIS A 155 3.01 -5.92 -10.37
CA HIS A 155 2.12 -5.59 -9.25
C HIS A 155 2.81 -4.81 -8.13
N SER A 156 4.02 -4.31 -8.38
CA SER A 156 4.81 -3.62 -7.37
C SER A 156 4.30 -2.20 -7.16
N VAL A 157 4.20 -1.80 -5.91
CA VAL A 157 3.75 -0.49 -5.46
C VAL A 157 4.78 0.07 -4.47
N PRO A 158 4.94 1.40 -4.36
CA PRO A 158 5.78 1.97 -3.32
C PRO A 158 5.23 1.61 -1.94
N PHE A 159 6.13 1.47 -0.97
CA PHE A 159 5.80 1.37 0.45
C PHE A 159 6.70 2.30 1.24
N TYR A 160 6.09 3.24 1.96
CA TYR A 160 6.73 4.14 2.90
C TYR A 160 6.37 3.72 4.31
N LEU A 161 7.36 3.66 5.19
CA LEU A 161 7.18 3.40 6.61
C LEU A 161 8.01 4.40 7.43
N TYR A 162 7.35 5.10 8.34
CA TYR A 162 7.95 5.91 9.38
C TYR A 162 7.59 5.32 10.74
N VAL A 163 8.60 4.96 11.51
CA VAL A 163 8.50 4.60 12.92
C VAL A 163 9.33 5.62 13.70
N PRO A 164 8.76 6.33 14.68
CA PRO A 164 9.50 7.27 15.51
C PRO A 164 10.68 6.62 16.26
N ASP A 165 11.78 7.37 16.42
CA ASP A 165 12.99 6.89 17.13
C ASP A 165 12.67 6.41 18.55
N ALA A 166 11.79 7.10 19.27
CA ALA A 166 11.36 6.72 20.61
C ALA A 166 10.78 5.29 20.69
N ILE A 167 10.18 4.79 19.60
CA ILE A 167 9.68 3.42 19.48
C ILE A 167 10.81 2.47 19.05
N LEU A 168 11.60 2.86 18.05
CA LEU A 168 12.71 2.04 17.54
C LEU A 168 13.80 1.77 18.58
N GLU A 169 14.03 2.70 19.51
CA GLU A 169 14.95 2.52 20.63
C GLU A 169 14.54 1.40 21.59
N HIS A 170 13.25 1.06 21.64
CA HIS A 170 12.67 0.09 22.57
C HIS A 170 12.18 -1.20 21.88
N THR A 171 12.14 -1.22 20.55
CA THR A 171 11.65 -2.36 19.77
C THR A 171 12.72 -2.84 18.79
N PRO A 172 13.21 -4.09 18.91
CA PRO A 172 14.20 -4.63 17.98
C PRO A 172 13.71 -4.59 16.52
N TYR A 173 14.60 -4.15 15.63
CA TYR A 173 14.32 -4.11 14.19
C TYR A 173 15.57 -4.41 13.36
N ASP A 174 15.37 -4.86 12.13
CA ASP A 174 16.41 -5.02 11.11
C ASP A 174 15.87 -4.57 9.75
N TYR A 175 16.47 -3.53 9.16
CA TYR A 175 16.08 -3.04 7.84
C TYR A 175 16.89 -3.73 6.75
N GLN A 176 16.20 -4.53 5.95
CA GLN A 176 16.77 -5.25 4.82
C GLN A 176 16.27 -4.64 3.51
N LYS A 177 17.14 -3.89 2.83
CA LYS A 177 16.80 -3.14 1.60
C LYS A 177 16.07 -3.97 0.53
N ASN A 178 16.43 -5.25 0.38
CA ASN A 178 15.91 -6.13 -0.66
C ASN A 178 14.90 -7.15 -0.13
N ARG A 179 14.42 -6.98 1.12
CA ARG A 179 13.44 -7.91 1.70
C ARG A 179 12.12 -7.82 0.92
N ILE A 180 11.81 -8.90 0.22
CA ILE A 180 10.59 -9.07 -0.57
C ILE A 180 9.38 -9.17 0.39
N GLY A 181 8.31 -8.42 0.14
CA GLY A 181 7.06 -8.48 0.91
C GLY A 181 5.87 -7.95 0.11
N SER A 182 4.66 -8.15 0.61
CA SER A 182 3.43 -7.62 0.01
C SER A 182 2.50 -6.97 1.05
N HIS A 183 1.33 -6.48 0.64
CA HIS A 183 0.41 -5.76 1.55
C HIS A 183 0.01 -6.55 2.80
N ARG A 184 0.03 -7.89 2.77
CA ARG A 184 -0.23 -8.73 3.95
C ARG A 184 0.77 -8.51 5.09
N ASP A 185 1.97 -8.02 4.77
CA ASP A 185 3.05 -7.80 5.73
C ASP A 185 2.95 -6.43 6.42
N ILE A 186 2.13 -5.50 5.89
CA ILE A 186 2.02 -4.13 6.44
C ILE A 186 1.46 -4.14 7.86
N PHE A 187 0.32 -4.79 8.09
CA PHE A 187 -0.31 -4.78 9.41
C PHE A 187 0.53 -5.50 10.48
N PRO A 188 1.08 -6.71 10.26
CA PRO A 188 2.01 -7.33 11.20
C PRO A 188 3.25 -6.46 11.49
N THR A 189 3.72 -5.70 10.51
CA THR A 189 4.79 -4.70 10.74
C THR A 189 4.30 -3.61 11.67
N LEU A 190 3.16 -2.99 11.39
CA LEU A 190 2.60 -1.92 12.22
C LEU A 190 2.31 -2.39 13.65
N TYR A 191 1.77 -3.59 13.83
CA TYR A 191 1.49 -4.17 15.15
C TYR A 191 2.75 -4.31 16.00
N ALA A 192 3.85 -4.77 15.41
CA ALA A 192 5.13 -4.91 16.10
C ALA A 192 5.67 -3.59 16.68
N TYR A 193 5.26 -2.44 16.14
CA TYR A 193 5.72 -1.11 16.57
C TYR A 193 4.63 -0.25 17.21
N SER A 194 3.40 -0.76 17.37
CA SER A 194 2.28 0.00 17.93
C SER A 194 1.53 -0.70 19.07
N LEU A 195 1.66 -2.02 19.18
CA LEU A 195 1.01 -2.83 20.22
C LEU A 195 2.05 -3.42 21.16
N SER A 196 1.70 -3.51 22.45
CA SER A 196 2.50 -4.18 23.47
C SER A 196 1.83 -5.51 23.83
N ASP A 197 2.59 -6.61 23.73
CA ASP A 197 2.16 -7.97 24.14
C ASP A 197 0.82 -8.42 23.54
N ALA A 198 0.52 -8.01 22.30
CA ALA A 198 -0.72 -8.35 21.62
C ALA A 198 -0.61 -9.64 20.80
N GLU A 199 -1.62 -10.51 20.93
CA GLU A 199 -1.82 -11.66 20.06
C GLU A 199 -2.71 -11.29 18.87
N TYR A 200 -2.34 -11.72 17.67
CA TYR A 200 -3.11 -11.46 16.46
C TYR A 200 -2.91 -12.57 15.42
N VAL A 201 -3.90 -12.73 14.55
CA VAL A 201 -3.80 -13.60 13.37
C VAL A 201 -3.23 -12.79 12.21
N SER A 202 -2.10 -13.21 11.65
CA SER A 202 -1.42 -12.45 10.58
C SER A 202 -1.80 -12.89 9.16
N LEU A 203 -2.53 -14.00 9.01
CA LEU A 203 -2.81 -14.65 7.72
C LEU A 203 -1.55 -14.76 6.87
N GLY A 204 -0.48 -15.34 7.42
CA GLY A 204 0.79 -15.51 6.70
C GLY A 204 1.61 -14.24 6.49
N GLY A 205 1.07 -13.06 6.84
CA GLY A 205 1.81 -11.81 6.87
C GLY A 205 2.85 -11.75 7.99
N ARG A 206 3.93 -11.00 7.78
CA ARG A 206 5.11 -10.97 8.66
C ARG A 206 5.61 -9.54 8.86
N ASN A 207 6.20 -9.25 10.01
CA ASN A 207 6.87 -7.96 10.25
C ASN A 207 8.07 -7.84 9.29
N LEU A 208 8.03 -6.85 8.39
CA LEU A 208 9.06 -6.56 7.38
C LEU A 208 10.40 -6.13 8.00
N LEU A 209 10.39 -5.68 9.25
CA LEU A 209 11.55 -5.24 10.01
C LEU A 209 11.93 -6.24 11.12
N ALA A 210 11.40 -7.48 11.06
CA ALA A 210 11.69 -8.48 12.07
C ALA A 210 13.18 -8.82 12.12
N LYS A 211 13.81 -8.68 13.29
CA LYS A 211 15.19 -9.11 13.52
C LYS A 211 15.40 -10.60 13.30
N ASN A 212 14.38 -11.41 13.62
CA ASN A 212 14.35 -12.85 13.38
C ASN A 212 13.18 -13.16 12.46
N ASP A 213 13.48 -13.39 11.19
CA ASP A 213 12.49 -13.75 10.18
C ASP A 213 12.68 -15.20 9.69
N ILE A 214 11.76 -15.69 8.85
CA ILE A 214 11.94 -16.95 8.13
C ILE A 214 13.06 -16.83 7.09
N LYS A 215 13.64 -17.98 6.73
CA LYS A 215 14.73 -18.05 5.75
C LYS A 215 14.32 -17.65 4.33
N THR A 216 13.05 -17.82 3.98
CA THR A 216 12.55 -17.66 2.62
C THR A 216 11.23 -16.87 2.63
N PRO A 217 11.28 -15.56 2.89
CA PRO A 217 10.11 -14.70 2.75
C PRO A 217 9.67 -14.65 1.30
N TYR A 218 8.37 -14.40 1.10
CA TYR A 218 7.79 -14.28 -0.23
C TYR A 218 6.75 -13.16 -0.24
N ALA A 219 6.60 -12.51 -1.40
CA ALA A 219 5.54 -11.55 -1.66
C ALA A 219 4.48 -12.23 -2.52
N TYR A 220 3.23 -11.98 -2.18
CA TYR A 220 2.09 -12.52 -2.89
C TYR A 220 1.18 -11.39 -3.38
N ASN A 221 0.75 -11.51 -4.63
CA ASN A 221 -0.43 -10.87 -5.20
C ASN A 221 -1.15 -11.92 -6.05
N ASN A 222 -2.45 -11.73 -6.34
CA ASN A 222 -3.25 -12.65 -7.16
C ASN A 222 -2.64 -12.97 -8.54
N GLY A 223 -1.79 -12.10 -9.11
CA GLY A 223 -1.15 -12.34 -10.40
C GLY A 223 0.26 -12.93 -10.34
N VAL A 224 1.07 -12.58 -9.34
CA VAL A 224 2.51 -12.83 -9.31
C VAL A 224 2.95 -13.16 -7.89
N THR A 225 3.85 -14.13 -7.78
CA THR A 225 4.54 -14.48 -6.53
C THR A 225 6.03 -14.20 -6.67
N LEU A 226 6.60 -13.50 -5.69
CA LEU A 226 8.02 -13.18 -5.63
C LEU A 226 8.68 -13.93 -4.48
N THR A 227 9.83 -14.54 -4.75
CA THR A 227 10.68 -15.22 -3.76
C THR A 227 12.10 -14.66 -3.88
N GLU A 228 13.00 -15.01 -2.96
CA GLU A 228 14.41 -14.63 -3.06
C GLU A 228 15.09 -15.14 -4.34
N GLN A 229 14.55 -16.19 -4.99
CA GLN A 229 15.14 -16.78 -6.19
C GLN A 229 14.65 -16.12 -7.48
N GLY A 230 13.41 -15.60 -7.50
CA GLY A 230 12.81 -15.06 -8.71
C GLY A 230 11.32 -14.75 -8.56
N ALA A 231 10.67 -14.54 -9.70
CA ALA A 231 9.24 -14.31 -9.81
C ALA A 231 8.55 -15.44 -10.58
N SER A 232 7.36 -15.85 -10.14
CA SER A 232 6.48 -16.75 -10.89
C SER A 232 5.17 -16.04 -11.25
N TYR A 233 4.59 -16.44 -12.38
CA TYR A 233 3.24 -16.03 -12.75
C TYR A 233 2.26 -17.05 -12.19
N ASN A 234 1.28 -16.64 -11.40
CA ASN A 234 0.41 -17.58 -10.69
C ASN A 234 -0.44 -18.43 -11.65
N ALA A 235 -0.69 -17.98 -12.89
CA ALA A 235 -1.38 -18.80 -13.90
C ALA A 235 -0.48 -19.90 -14.54
N ASN A 236 0.83 -19.85 -14.30
CA ASN A 236 1.78 -20.91 -14.63
C ASN A 236 2.83 -21.04 -13.51
N PRO A 237 2.42 -21.53 -12.33
CA PRO A 237 3.24 -21.43 -11.14
C PRO A 237 4.39 -22.46 -11.13
N THR A 238 4.39 -23.43 -12.05
CA THR A 238 5.47 -24.41 -12.21
C THR A 238 6.79 -23.81 -12.74
N VAL A 239 6.76 -22.57 -13.23
CA VAL A 239 7.92 -21.88 -13.81
C VAL A 239 8.27 -20.65 -12.98
N LEU A 240 9.52 -20.59 -12.53
CA LEU A 240 10.13 -19.43 -11.88
C LEU A 240 11.08 -18.73 -12.86
N TYR A 241 11.03 -17.40 -12.93
CA TYR A 241 11.97 -16.58 -13.67
C TYR A 241 12.98 -15.96 -12.69
N PRO A 242 14.25 -16.40 -12.72
CA PRO A 242 15.25 -15.94 -11.75
C PRO A 242 15.49 -14.43 -11.80
N TRP A 243 15.88 -13.83 -10.67
CA TRP A 243 16.34 -12.45 -10.68
C TRP A 243 17.65 -12.29 -11.46
N LYS A 244 17.74 -11.24 -12.27
CA LYS A 244 19.01 -10.88 -12.97
C LYS A 244 20.07 -10.36 -12.00
N THR A 245 19.64 -9.66 -10.96
CA THR A 245 20.51 -9.06 -9.96
C THR A 245 19.90 -9.22 -8.57
N LYS A 246 20.72 -9.16 -7.53
CA LYS A 246 20.26 -9.29 -6.13
C LYS A 246 19.41 -8.10 -5.65
N ASP A 247 19.59 -6.94 -6.26
CA ASP A 247 18.99 -5.67 -5.81
C ASP A 247 17.91 -5.15 -6.79
N GLY A 248 17.58 -5.92 -7.82
CA GLY A 248 16.70 -5.49 -8.91
C GLY A 248 15.48 -6.38 -9.07
N LEU A 249 14.40 -5.80 -9.60
CA LEU A 249 13.14 -6.49 -9.90
C LEU A 249 13.08 -7.01 -11.34
N SER A 250 14.20 -7.00 -12.06
CA SER A 250 14.28 -7.55 -13.42
C SER A 250 14.55 -9.04 -13.39
N VAL A 251 13.84 -9.79 -14.20
CA VAL A 251 13.98 -11.25 -14.29
C VAL A 251 14.71 -11.69 -15.55
N GLU A 252 15.29 -12.89 -15.49
CA GLU A 252 15.81 -13.60 -16.65
C GLU A 252 14.69 -13.95 -17.63
N THR A 253 15.03 -14.07 -18.91
CA THR A 253 14.04 -14.46 -19.94
C THR A 253 13.76 -15.95 -19.94
N LYS A 254 14.72 -16.76 -19.47
CA LYS A 254 14.59 -18.21 -19.37
C LYS A 254 14.10 -18.59 -17.97
N GLY A 255 12.91 -19.19 -17.91
CA GLY A 255 12.39 -19.79 -16.69
C GLY A 255 13.10 -21.09 -16.31
N ILE A 256 13.04 -21.42 -15.02
CA ILE A 256 13.48 -22.67 -14.41
C ILE A 256 12.30 -23.33 -13.67
N PRO A 257 12.38 -24.63 -13.32
CA PRO A 257 11.37 -25.25 -12.46
C PRO A 257 11.21 -24.46 -11.16
N ASN A 258 9.97 -24.11 -10.79
CA ASN A 258 9.69 -23.42 -9.54
C ASN A 258 9.83 -24.41 -8.37
N PRO A 259 10.69 -24.14 -7.37
CA PRO A 259 10.83 -24.99 -6.19
C PRO A 259 9.61 -24.97 -5.25
N THR A 260 8.76 -23.95 -5.36
CA THR A 260 7.56 -23.77 -4.54
C THR A 260 6.35 -23.42 -5.43
N PRO A 261 5.87 -24.35 -6.27
CA PRO A 261 4.81 -24.09 -7.24
C PRO A 261 3.44 -23.91 -6.60
N ASP A 262 3.23 -24.36 -5.36
CA ASP A 262 1.89 -24.36 -4.73
C ASP A 262 1.73 -23.24 -3.70
N ILE A 263 2.75 -22.39 -3.48
CA ILE A 263 2.80 -21.43 -2.37
C ILE A 263 1.68 -20.36 -2.42
N ASP A 264 1.22 -20.01 -3.63
CA ASP A 264 0.09 -19.13 -3.83
C ASP A 264 -1.25 -19.83 -3.58
N GLU A 265 -1.41 -21.07 -4.05
CA GLU A 265 -2.61 -21.88 -3.79
C GLU A 265 -2.78 -22.20 -2.29
N GLU A 266 -1.68 -22.54 -1.61
CA GLU A 266 -1.64 -22.75 -0.16
C GLU A 266 -2.06 -21.48 0.59
N TYR A 267 -1.60 -20.31 0.13
CA TYR A 267 -1.96 -19.03 0.72
C TYR A 267 -3.44 -18.69 0.53
N VAL A 268 -3.98 -18.88 -0.67
CA VAL A 268 -5.42 -18.70 -0.94
C VAL A 268 -6.25 -19.64 -0.07
N THR A 269 -5.83 -20.90 0.05
CA THR A 269 -6.47 -21.89 0.92
C THR A 269 -6.47 -21.43 2.38
N LEU A 270 -5.37 -20.87 2.88
CA LEU A 270 -5.30 -20.30 4.23
C LEU A 270 -6.30 -19.16 4.42
N GLN A 271 -6.43 -18.26 3.44
CA GLN A 271 -7.40 -17.15 3.49
C GLN A 271 -8.85 -17.67 3.53
N ASP A 272 -9.18 -18.64 2.68
CA ASP A 272 -10.51 -19.26 2.63
C ASP A 272 -10.85 -19.98 3.94
N LEU A 273 -9.90 -20.72 4.51
CA LEU A 273 -10.07 -21.39 5.79
C LEU A 273 -10.31 -20.39 6.92
N PHE A 274 -9.55 -19.29 6.95
CA PHE A 274 -9.73 -18.24 7.94
C PHE A 274 -11.12 -17.58 7.84
N ILE A 275 -11.54 -17.17 6.64
CA ILE A 275 -12.86 -16.57 6.44
C ILE A 275 -13.97 -17.54 6.84
N ASN A 276 -13.84 -18.82 6.47
CA ASN A 276 -14.81 -19.84 6.86
C ASN A 276 -14.86 -20.02 8.38
N ALA A 277 -13.71 -19.99 9.06
CA ALA A 277 -13.65 -20.08 10.51
C ALA A 277 -14.35 -18.90 11.20
N GLU A 278 -14.15 -17.68 10.71
CA GLU A 278 -14.80 -16.47 11.26
C GLU A 278 -16.32 -16.48 11.04
N LEU A 279 -16.79 -16.99 9.88
CA LEU A 279 -18.22 -16.97 9.53
C LEU A 279 -19.01 -18.16 10.07
N LYS A 280 -18.40 -19.35 10.11
CA LYS A 280 -19.09 -20.62 10.41
C LYS A 280 -18.60 -21.26 11.71
N GLY A 281 -17.52 -20.76 12.31
CA GLY A 281 -16.80 -21.41 13.39
C GLY A 281 -15.92 -22.57 12.90
N PHE A 282 -15.00 -23.02 13.75
CA PHE A 282 -14.25 -24.26 13.52
C PHE A 282 -15.08 -25.46 13.95
N THR A 283 -15.43 -26.36 13.03
CA THR A 283 -15.79 -27.74 13.39
C THR A 283 -14.58 -28.63 13.18
N ALA A 284 -13.86 -28.93 14.25
CA ALA A 284 -12.89 -30.01 14.24
C ALA A 284 -13.68 -31.32 14.10
N ASN A 285 -13.47 -32.04 12.99
CA ASN A 285 -13.85 -33.44 12.86
C ASN A 285 -12.65 -34.32 13.21
#